data_AF-B1ZVK5-F1
#
_entry.id   AF-B1ZVK5-F1
#
_cell.length_a   1.000
_cell.length_b   1.000
_cell.length_c   1.000
_cell.angle_alpha   90.00
_cell.angle_beta   90.00
_cell.angle_gamma   90.00
#
_symmetry.space_group_name_H-M   'P 1'
#
loop_
_entity.id
_entity.type
_entity.pdbx_description
1 polymer ?
#
loop_
_entity_poly.entity_id
_entity_poly.type
_entity_poly.pdbx_seq_one_letter_code
_entity_poly.pdbx_strand_id
1 'polypeptide(L)'
;MASAADQSPGRDVNQLYAELCSGCHGERMEGGKGGSLIDGHWQHGGDTEALRRSIRDGYAGAGMPSFRAALNDAEISTLVNFIHETATRTVEPEPKQERPLPAGVQHSEEHAFRIEPVASGFDVPWSLTFLPDRRILVTERVGRLRVIEADGQLNPEPVAGLPTNILVRDEAGLMSVVADPDYAHNGWIYLSYSDRGPNDTAMTKIVRGRLRHGRWIDEQEVFAIDPRDYLPSSVLFGGRLAFAGEYLFFSVGERGMEEGTTGQAQDLRTANGKIHRVFHDGRTPPDNPFVGRDGSLGSIWAYGVRNPQGLAINPRDGAVWETEHGPRGGDELNAIRRGANYGWPVITYGMNYDGTPISDKTAAPGMEQPVINWTPSIAVSQLEFYTGDRFPRWKGNLFIGSLAQQKFIRVVVDGDRVVHREEVFRGLGRVRDIKTGPEGNLYLAIELIGKPGRIVRLVPAG
;
A
#
# COMPACT_ATOMS: atom_id res chain seq x y z
N MET A 1 -28.60 12.46 -0.48
CA MET A 1 -28.67 12.37 -1.96
C MET A 1 -27.89 13.55 -2.53
N ALA A 2 -26.59 13.38 -2.75
CA ALA A 2 -25.83 14.33 -3.56
C ALA A 2 -26.22 14.08 -5.02
N SER A 3 -26.60 15.12 -5.75
CA SER A 3 -26.94 15.02 -7.16
C SER A 3 -25.73 14.46 -7.92
N ALA A 4 -25.98 13.45 -8.76
CA ALA A 4 -25.07 13.09 -9.84
C ALA A 4 -24.90 14.35 -10.72
N ALA A 5 -23.85 15.12 -10.42
CA ALA A 5 -23.43 16.20 -11.30
C ALA A 5 -22.97 15.53 -12.59
N ASP A 6 -23.49 16.07 -13.69
CA ASP A 6 -23.18 15.74 -15.07
C ASP A 6 -21.66 15.60 -15.30
N GLN A 7 -21.14 14.38 -15.22
CA GLN A 7 -19.76 14.04 -15.53
C GLN A 7 -19.78 13.32 -16.87
N SER A 8 -19.65 14.06 -17.97
CA SER A 8 -19.10 13.47 -19.19
C SER A 8 -17.80 12.77 -18.78
N PRO A 9 -17.59 11.48 -19.10
CA PRO A 9 -16.33 10.82 -18.80
C PRO A 9 -15.21 11.68 -19.39
N GLY A 10 -14.29 12.13 -18.54
CA GLY A 10 -13.17 12.95 -18.99
C GLY A 10 -12.37 12.18 -20.03
N ARG A 11 -11.74 12.87 -20.97
CA ARG A 11 -10.99 12.22 -22.06
C ARG A 11 -9.70 11.57 -21.55
N ASP A 12 -9.23 10.57 -22.29
CA ASP A 12 -7.91 9.94 -22.09
C ASP A 12 -6.80 10.99 -22.20
N VAL A 13 -5.95 11.06 -21.18
CA VAL A 13 -4.82 11.98 -21.11
C VAL A 13 -3.82 11.84 -22.26
N ASN A 14 -3.62 10.64 -22.80
CA ASN A 14 -2.72 10.43 -23.93
C ASN A 14 -3.26 11.11 -25.19
N GLN A 15 -4.56 10.95 -25.45
CA GLN A 15 -5.25 11.62 -26.55
C GLN A 15 -5.21 13.14 -26.36
N LEU A 16 -5.53 13.63 -25.15
CA LEU A 16 -5.48 15.06 -24.83
C LEU A 16 -4.08 15.64 -25.08
N TYR A 17 -3.04 14.96 -24.62
CA TYR A 17 -1.66 15.41 -24.82
C TYR A 17 -1.30 15.45 -26.30
N ALA A 18 -1.63 14.40 -27.05
CA ALA A 18 -1.38 14.31 -28.48
C ALA A 18 -2.06 15.46 -29.25
N GLU A 19 -3.33 15.73 -28.96
CA GLU A 19 -4.13 16.76 -29.64
C GLU A 19 -3.70 18.19 -29.28
N LEU A 20 -3.38 18.45 -28.01
CA LEU A 20 -3.28 19.82 -27.49
C LEU A 20 -1.85 20.27 -27.18
N CYS A 21 -0.94 19.34 -26.85
CA CYS A 21 0.37 19.67 -26.28
C CYS A 21 1.54 19.23 -27.17
N SER A 22 1.44 18.08 -27.82
CA SER A 22 2.55 17.43 -28.54
C SER A 22 3.14 18.30 -29.67
N GLY A 23 2.31 19.09 -30.36
CA GLY A 23 2.77 19.98 -31.43
C GLY A 23 3.74 21.08 -30.97
N CYS A 24 3.74 21.42 -29.68
CA CYS A 24 4.69 22.36 -29.10
C CYS A 24 5.80 21.67 -28.30
N HIS A 25 5.46 20.62 -27.54
CA HIS A 25 6.34 19.98 -26.56
C HIS A 25 6.94 18.64 -27.02
N GLY A 26 6.70 18.23 -28.26
CA GLY A 26 7.14 16.94 -28.80
C GLY A 26 6.23 15.78 -28.39
N GLU A 27 6.25 14.69 -29.15
CA GLU A 27 5.41 13.51 -28.90
C GLU A 27 5.76 12.81 -27.58
N ARG A 28 7.00 12.95 -27.10
CA ARG A 28 7.50 12.36 -25.85
C ARG A 28 7.88 13.42 -24.82
N MET A 29 7.29 14.61 -24.92
CA MET A 29 7.53 15.73 -24.00
C MET A 29 8.98 16.28 -24.01
N GLU A 30 9.78 15.94 -25.01
CA GLU A 30 11.20 16.31 -25.09
C GLU A 30 11.44 17.79 -25.47
N GLY A 31 10.38 18.52 -25.81
CA GLY A 31 10.41 19.91 -26.26
C GLY A 31 10.26 20.07 -27.77
N GLY A 32 10.30 21.31 -28.23
CA GLY A 32 10.10 21.68 -29.63
C GLY A 32 10.00 23.19 -29.78
N LYS A 33 8.81 23.67 -30.19
CA LYS A 33 8.51 25.11 -30.14
C LYS A 33 8.37 25.60 -28.70
N GLY A 34 7.86 24.76 -27.81
CA GLY A 34 7.87 24.94 -26.37
C GLY A 34 9.08 24.25 -25.73
N GLY A 35 9.32 24.54 -24.45
CA GLY A 35 10.35 23.85 -23.66
C GLY A 35 10.03 22.37 -23.43
N SER A 36 11.03 21.59 -23.03
CA SER A 36 10.82 20.22 -22.54
C SER A 36 9.93 20.24 -21.29
N LEU A 37 9.08 19.22 -21.14
CA LEU A 37 8.27 19.05 -19.93
C LEU A 37 8.87 18.00 -18.97
N ILE A 38 10.02 17.43 -19.32
CA ILE A 38 10.61 16.28 -18.62
C ILE A 38 12.07 16.48 -18.21
N ASP A 39 12.67 17.63 -18.51
CA ASP A 39 14.08 17.92 -18.20
C ASP A 39 14.28 18.70 -16.88
N GLY A 40 13.17 19.10 -16.24
CA GLY A 40 13.18 19.86 -14.98
C GLY A 40 13.36 21.37 -15.12
N HIS A 41 13.49 21.91 -16.34
CA HIS A 41 13.67 23.34 -16.56
C HIS A 41 12.36 24.06 -16.89
N TRP A 42 11.79 24.74 -15.89
CA TRP A 42 10.48 25.38 -16.00
C TRP A 42 10.57 26.91 -16.06
N GLN A 43 9.98 27.52 -17.10
CA GLN A 43 9.94 28.98 -17.25
C GLN A 43 8.89 29.65 -16.34
N HIS A 44 7.81 28.93 -16.02
CA HIS A 44 6.65 29.47 -15.29
C HIS A 44 6.29 28.66 -14.03
N GLY A 45 7.26 27.90 -13.50
CA GLY A 45 7.07 26.97 -12.38
C GLY A 45 6.68 25.56 -12.85
N GLY A 46 7.24 24.55 -12.18
CA GLY A 46 7.03 23.14 -12.48
C GLY A 46 6.24 22.39 -11.42
N ASP A 47 5.75 23.07 -10.38
CA ASP A 47 4.85 22.47 -9.39
C ASP A 47 3.44 22.30 -9.97
N THR A 48 2.65 21.43 -9.33
CA THR A 48 1.30 21.07 -9.79
C THR A 48 0.41 22.29 -10.01
N GLU A 49 0.41 23.28 -9.10
CA GLU A 49 -0.46 24.45 -9.22
C GLU A 49 0.03 25.39 -10.33
N ALA A 50 1.35 25.55 -10.49
CA ALA A 50 1.94 26.29 -11.60
C ALA A 50 1.60 25.66 -12.96
N LEU A 51 1.69 24.33 -13.09
CA LEU A 51 1.33 23.63 -14.32
C LEU A 51 -0.17 23.72 -14.62
N ARG A 52 -1.03 23.56 -13.60
CA ARG A 52 -2.49 23.76 -13.75
C ARG A 52 -2.82 25.16 -14.26
N ARG A 53 -2.24 26.21 -13.66
CA ARG A 53 -2.41 27.59 -14.15
C ARG A 53 -1.89 27.75 -15.58
N SER A 54 -0.72 27.21 -15.87
CA SER A 54 -0.08 27.33 -17.19
C SER A 54 -0.96 26.71 -18.29
N ILE A 55 -1.46 25.49 -18.08
CA ILE A 55 -2.36 24.82 -19.04
C ILE A 55 -3.69 25.56 -19.14
N ARG A 56 -4.28 25.95 -18.02
CA ARG A 56 -5.59 26.62 -18.00
C ARG A 56 -5.54 27.98 -18.69
N ASP A 57 -4.59 28.82 -18.31
CA ASP A 57 -4.59 30.26 -18.61
C ASP A 57 -3.67 30.62 -19.79
N GLY A 58 -2.69 29.76 -20.12
CA GLY A 58 -1.72 30.00 -21.18
C GLY A 58 -0.78 31.19 -20.92
N TYR A 59 0.14 31.43 -21.84
CA TYR A 59 1.04 32.59 -21.85
C TYR A 59 1.14 33.15 -23.27
N ALA A 60 0.26 34.10 -23.61
CA ALA A 60 0.20 34.68 -24.96
C ALA A 60 1.54 35.26 -25.44
N GLY A 61 2.30 35.90 -24.54
CA GLY A 61 3.63 36.44 -24.86
C GLY A 61 4.71 35.39 -25.14
N ALA A 62 4.49 34.14 -24.70
CA ALA A 62 5.37 33.00 -24.96
C ALA A 62 4.81 32.05 -26.04
N GLY A 63 3.71 32.42 -26.70
CA GLY A 63 3.06 31.59 -27.72
C GLY A 63 2.31 30.36 -27.19
N MET A 64 2.07 30.26 -25.87
CA MET A 64 1.30 29.19 -25.25
C MET A 64 -0.18 29.60 -25.16
N PRO A 65 -1.11 28.94 -25.88
CA PRO A 65 -2.53 29.26 -25.81
C PRO A 65 -3.15 28.86 -24.46
N SER A 66 -4.29 29.47 -24.13
CA SER A 66 -5.14 29.03 -23.01
C SER A 66 -5.97 27.81 -23.42
N PHE A 67 -6.06 26.80 -22.55
CA PHE A 67 -6.92 25.64 -22.76
C PHE A 67 -8.19 25.63 -21.89
N ARG A 68 -8.48 26.71 -21.17
CA ARG A 68 -9.68 26.85 -20.30
C ARG A 68 -11.01 26.54 -21.01
N ALA A 69 -11.12 26.85 -22.30
CA ALA A 69 -12.33 26.57 -23.07
C ALA A 69 -12.39 25.12 -23.60
N ALA A 70 -11.25 24.44 -23.63
CA ALA A 70 -11.11 23.11 -24.22
C ALA A 70 -11.02 21.99 -23.18
N LEU A 71 -10.62 22.29 -21.94
CA LEU A 71 -10.40 21.32 -20.87
C LEU A 71 -11.20 21.69 -19.62
N ASN A 72 -11.78 20.69 -18.96
CA ASN A 72 -12.30 20.85 -17.60
C ASN A 72 -11.19 20.67 -16.53
N ASP A 73 -11.48 21.01 -15.28
CA ASP A 73 -10.47 20.95 -14.20
C ASP A 73 -9.94 19.52 -13.93
N ALA A 74 -10.76 18.49 -14.16
CA ALA A 74 -10.35 17.09 -14.02
C ALA A 74 -9.34 16.70 -15.11
N GLU A 75 -9.60 17.08 -16.36
CA GLU A 75 -8.71 16.84 -17.50
C GLU A 75 -7.39 17.61 -17.39
N ILE A 76 -7.44 18.85 -16.86
CA ILE A 76 -6.21 19.60 -16.55
C ILE A 76 -5.40 18.85 -15.48
N SER A 77 -6.06 18.32 -14.45
CA SER A 77 -5.40 17.54 -13.39
C SER A 77 -4.72 16.29 -13.94
N THR A 78 -5.40 15.52 -14.80
CA THR A 78 -4.82 14.31 -15.38
C THR A 78 -3.64 14.64 -16.30
N LEU A 79 -3.71 15.70 -17.11
CA LEU A 79 -2.58 16.18 -17.92
C LEU A 79 -1.36 16.54 -17.07
N VAL A 80 -1.56 17.26 -15.97
CA VAL A 80 -0.47 17.60 -15.04
C VAL A 80 0.13 16.33 -14.42
N ASN A 81 -0.71 15.40 -13.97
CA ASN A 81 -0.26 14.11 -13.44
C ASN A 81 0.52 13.30 -14.50
N PHE A 82 0.08 13.32 -15.75
CA PHE A 82 0.75 12.62 -16.85
C PHE A 82 2.11 13.23 -17.20
N ILE A 83 2.23 14.56 -17.16
CA ILE A 83 3.51 15.26 -17.30
C ILE A 83 4.46 14.86 -16.16
N HIS A 84 4.00 14.93 -14.91
CA HIS A 84 4.81 14.54 -13.75
C HIS A 84 5.21 13.06 -13.77
N GLU A 85 4.28 12.18 -14.13
CA GLU A 85 4.54 10.75 -14.30
C GLU A 85 5.62 10.52 -15.35
N THR A 86 5.48 11.14 -16.53
CA THR A 86 6.43 10.97 -17.64
C THR A 86 7.80 11.49 -17.24
N ALA A 87 7.89 12.71 -16.69
CA ALA A 87 9.14 13.30 -16.22
C ALA A 87 9.82 12.41 -15.16
N THR A 88 9.05 11.92 -14.19
CA THR A 88 9.57 11.06 -13.13
C THR A 88 10.06 9.72 -13.69
N ARG A 89 9.31 9.09 -14.58
CA ARG A 89 9.70 7.81 -15.20
C ARG A 89 10.91 7.94 -16.14
N THR A 90 11.14 9.12 -16.71
CA THR A 90 12.35 9.40 -17.49
C THR A 90 13.59 9.46 -16.61
N VAL A 91 13.51 10.12 -15.44
CA VAL A 91 14.64 10.26 -14.51
C VAL A 91 14.86 9.00 -13.67
N GLU A 92 13.77 8.37 -13.23
CA GLU A 92 13.77 7.20 -12.36
C GLU A 92 12.92 6.04 -12.94
N PRO A 93 13.37 5.40 -14.02
CA PRO A 93 12.62 4.29 -14.63
C PRO A 93 12.47 3.11 -13.68
N GLU A 94 11.34 2.41 -13.77
CA GLU A 94 11.12 1.18 -13.00
C GLU A 94 12.24 0.15 -13.27
N PRO A 95 12.79 -0.49 -12.23
CA PRO A 95 13.83 -1.50 -12.41
C PRO A 95 13.31 -2.68 -13.25
N LYS A 96 13.90 -2.88 -14.43
CA LYS A 96 13.53 -3.99 -15.34
C LYS A 96 14.09 -5.34 -14.91
N GLN A 97 15.18 -5.33 -14.13
CA GLN A 97 15.84 -6.53 -13.61
C GLN A 97 16.30 -6.26 -12.18
N GLU A 98 16.08 -7.24 -11.30
CA GLU A 98 16.59 -7.16 -9.93
C GLU A 98 18.09 -7.42 -9.90
N ARG A 99 18.80 -6.66 -9.07
CA ARG A 99 20.22 -6.87 -8.80
C ARG A 99 20.41 -8.06 -7.84
N PRO A 100 21.54 -8.78 -7.94
CA PRO A 100 21.92 -9.75 -6.91
C PRO A 100 22.06 -9.04 -5.55
N LEU A 101 21.94 -9.80 -4.45
CA LEU A 101 22.24 -9.24 -3.15
C LEU A 101 23.70 -8.80 -3.10
N PRO A 102 24.00 -7.59 -2.61
CA PRO A 102 25.36 -7.13 -2.52
C PRO A 102 26.11 -7.93 -1.45
N ALA A 103 27.31 -8.41 -1.77
CA ALA A 103 28.16 -9.18 -0.84
C ALA A 103 28.85 -8.29 0.21
N GLY A 104 29.02 -7.00 -0.09
CA GLY A 104 29.73 -6.04 0.74
C GLY A 104 28.84 -5.27 1.73
N VAL A 105 29.48 -4.45 2.54
CA VAL A 105 28.80 -3.48 3.42
C VAL A 105 28.07 -2.44 2.56
N GLN A 106 26.81 -2.21 2.90
CA GLN A 106 25.94 -1.17 2.38
C GLN A 106 25.88 -0.02 3.38
N HIS A 107 25.56 1.17 2.89
CA HIS A 107 25.48 2.38 3.71
C HIS A 107 24.11 3.03 3.51
N SER A 108 23.47 3.33 4.64
CA SER A 108 22.47 4.39 4.75
C SER A 108 23.16 5.62 5.33
N GLU A 109 22.45 6.74 5.34
CA GLU A 109 22.86 7.97 6.04
C GLU A 109 23.16 7.72 7.52
N GLU A 110 22.42 6.78 8.14
CA GLU A 110 22.46 6.58 9.58
C GLU A 110 23.23 5.33 10.02
N HIS A 111 23.47 4.34 9.16
CA HIS A 111 24.15 3.09 9.54
C HIS A 111 24.80 2.41 8.34
N ALA A 112 25.86 1.66 8.63
CA ALA A 112 26.44 0.67 7.73
C ALA A 112 25.90 -0.73 8.07
N PHE A 113 25.57 -1.54 7.06
CA PHE A 113 24.96 -2.85 7.25
C PHE A 113 25.29 -3.83 6.12
N ARG A 114 25.20 -5.13 6.40
CA ARG A 114 25.16 -6.19 5.39
C ARG A 114 23.73 -6.65 5.17
N ILE A 115 23.42 -7.07 3.95
CA ILE A 115 22.16 -7.73 3.62
C ILE A 115 22.43 -9.22 3.52
N GLU A 116 21.97 -9.97 4.51
CA GLU A 116 22.22 -11.40 4.61
C GLU A 116 20.96 -12.20 4.21
N PRO A 117 21.08 -13.23 3.34
CA PRO A 117 19.96 -14.11 3.05
C PRO A 117 19.60 -14.94 4.29
N VAL A 118 18.30 -15.13 4.51
CA VAL A 118 17.75 -15.99 5.58
C VAL A 118 17.21 -17.27 4.97
N ALA A 119 16.30 -17.15 4.01
CA ALA A 119 15.73 -18.27 3.28
C ALA A 119 15.31 -17.84 1.87
N SER A 120 15.23 -18.79 0.95
CA SER A 120 14.76 -18.60 -0.42
C SER A 120 13.91 -19.79 -0.86
N GLY A 121 13.25 -19.68 -2.01
CA GLY A 121 12.37 -20.74 -2.51
C GLY A 121 10.89 -20.48 -2.24
N PHE A 122 10.54 -19.23 -1.97
CA PHE A 122 9.16 -18.79 -1.87
C PHE A 122 8.62 -18.50 -3.27
N ASP A 123 7.31 -18.65 -3.47
CA ASP A 123 6.62 -18.11 -4.63
C ASP A 123 6.54 -16.57 -4.49
N VAL A 124 5.43 -16.03 -3.97
CA VAL A 124 5.33 -14.64 -3.52
C VAL A 124 5.23 -14.61 -1.99
N PRO A 125 6.31 -14.33 -1.24
CA PRO A 125 6.25 -14.20 0.22
C PRO A 125 5.51 -12.90 0.57
N TRP A 126 4.33 -13.00 1.20
CA TRP A 126 3.42 -11.87 1.40
C TRP A 126 3.56 -11.20 2.77
N SER A 127 3.67 -12.00 3.84
CA SER A 127 3.89 -11.51 5.20
C SER A 127 4.73 -12.50 6.01
N LEU A 128 5.47 -11.99 6.99
CA LEU A 128 6.20 -12.80 7.95
C LEU A 128 5.95 -12.37 9.39
N THR A 129 6.06 -13.32 10.33
CA THR A 129 6.01 -13.04 11.77
C THR A 129 6.94 -13.98 12.53
N PHE A 130 7.45 -13.50 13.67
CA PHE A 130 8.31 -14.28 14.55
C PHE A 130 7.49 -14.95 15.65
N LEU A 131 7.82 -16.20 15.94
CA LEU A 131 7.33 -16.90 17.13
C LEU A 131 8.36 -16.77 18.28
N PRO A 132 7.94 -16.91 19.55
CA PRO A 132 8.85 -16.83 20.71
C PRO A 132 10.00 -17.85 20.69
N ASP A 133 9.80 -18.99 20.02
CA ASP A 133 10.82 -20.02 19.82
C ASP A 133 11.77 -19.73 18.64
N ARG A 134 11.76 -18.50 18.12
CA ARG A 134 12.58 -17.97 17.02
C ARG A 134 12.25 -18.54 15.64
N ARG A 135 11.21 -19.37 15.50
CA ARG A 135 10.70 -19.72 14.18
C ARG A 135 10.09 -18.50 13.49
N ILE A 136 10.17 -18.48 12.17
CA ILE A 136 9.54 -17.46 11.33
C ILE A 136 8.43 -18.13 10.53
N LEU A 137 7.21 -17.62 10.66
CA LEU A 137 6.12 -17.99 9.77
C LEU A 137 6.12 -17.04 8.58
N VAL A 138 5.94 -17.57 7.38
CA VAL A 138 5.89 -16.79 6.14
C VAL A 138 4.69 -17.24 5.33
N THR A 139 3.78 -16.33 5.01
CA THR A 139 2.70 -16.61 4.07
C THR A 139 3.20 -16.47 2.65
N GLU A 140 2.76 -17.37 1.77
CA GLU A 140 2.91 -17.26 0.33
C GLU A 140 1.54 -17.03 -0.27
N ARG A 141 1.45 -16.05 -1.17
CA ARG A 141 0.17 -15.62 -1.78
C ARG A 141 -0.59 -16.78 -2.45
N VAL A 142 0.12 -17.79 -2.94
CA VAL A 142 -0.45 -19.03 -3.49
C VAL A 142 -1.17 -19.93 -2.49
N GLY A 143 -1.42 -19.47 -1.25
CA GLY A 143 -2.22 -20.19 -0.27
C GLY A 143 -1.40 -21.09 0.65
N ARG A 144 -0.11 -20.82 0.84
CA ARG A 144 0.78 -21.65 1.69
C ARG A 144 1.29 -20.87 2.88
N LEU A 145 1.31 -21.50 4.05
CA LEU A 145 2.04 -21.01 5.22
C LEU A 145 3.31 -21.83 5.37
N ARG A 146 4.46 -21.16 5.35
CA ARG A 146 5.79 -21.75 5.45
C ARG A 146 6.39 -21.48 6.82
N VAL A 147 7.27 -22.37 7.25
CA VAL A 147 8.00 -22.26 8.52
C VAL A 147 9.48 -22.24 8.20
N ILE A 148 10.17 -21.18 8.64
CA ILE A 148 11.62 -21.17 8.76
C ILE A 148 11.92 -21.55 10.21
N GLU A 149 12.66 -22.64 10.40
CA GLU A 149 13.05 -23.12 11.72
C GLU A 149 14.05 -22.17 12.38
N ALA A 150 14.24 -22.31 13.70
CA ALA A 150 15.09 -21.39 14.48
C ALA A 150 16.56 -21.37 14.04
N ASP A 151 17.02 -22.41 13.33
CA ASP A 151 18.36 -22.52 12.73
C ASP A 151 18.46 -21.89 11.32
N GLY A 152 17.34 -21.35 10.81
CA GLY A 152 17.25 -20.73 9.48
C GLY A 152 16.84 -21.69 8.36
N GLN A 153 16.61 -22.98 8.65
CA GLN A 153 16.19 -23.93 7.61
C GLN A 153 14.72 -23.74 7.25
N LEU A 154 14.43 -23.61 5.95
CA LEU A 154 13.06 -23.60 5.45
C LEU A 154 12.51 -25.03 5.46
N ASN A 155 11.39 -25.23 6.16
CA ASN A 155 10.70 -26.50 6.13
C ASN A 155 10.25 -26.82 4.69
N PRO A 156 10.59 -28.01 4.15
CA PRO A 156 10.22 -28.38 2.79
C PRO A 156 8.70 -28.46 2.61
N GLU A 157 7.98 -28.90 3.65
CA GLU A 157 6.53 -29.04 3.61
C GLU A 157 5.85 -27.77 4.15
N PRO A 158 4.85 -27.21 3.44
CA PRO A 158 4.02 -26.16 4.00
C PRO A 158 3.14 -26.69 5.13
N VAL A 159 2.66 -25.79 5.99
CA VAL A 159 1.67 -26.12 7.02
C VAL A 159 0.41 -26.67 6.35
N ALA A 160 -0.05 -27.83 6.82
CA ALA A 160 -1.26 -28.47 6.32
C ALA A 160 -2.52 -27.99 7.08
N GLY A 161 -3.68 -28.14 6.46
CA GLY A 161 -4.98 -27.87 7.11
C GLY A 161 -5.40 -26.39 7.15
N LEU A 162 -4.77 -25.54 6.35
CA LEU A 162 -5.24 -24.17 6.11
C LEU A 162 -6.64 -24.16 5.45
N PRO A 163 -7.37 -23.02 5.51
CA PRO A 163 -8.65 -22.87 4.82
C PRO A 163 -8.60 -23.29 3.35
N THR A 164 -9.58 -24.07 2.89
CA THR A 164 -9.64 -24.60 1.52
C THR A 164 -10.28 -23.63 0.52
N ASN A 165 -10.92 -22.58 1.01
CA ASN A 165 -11.64 -21.55 0.26
C ASN A 165 -10.77 -20.33 -0.08
N ILE A 166 -9.44 -20.40 0.08
CA ILE A 166 -8.53 -19.32 -0.33
C ILE A 166 -8.60 -19.17 -1.86
N LEU A 167 -9.03 -17.99 -2.34
CA LEU A 167 -8.92 -17.59 -3.72
C LEU A 167 -7.47 -17.21 -4.04
N VAL A 168 -6.90 -17.82 -5.08
CA VAL A 168 -5.57 -17.48 -5.62
C VAL A 168 -5.77 -17.02 -7.07
N ARG A 169 -5.75 -15.70 -7.27
CA ARG A 169 -5.95 -15.05 -8.59
C ARG A 169 -5.60 -13.57 -8.50
N ASP A 170 -4.89 -13.01 -9.48
CA ASP A 170 -4.47 -11.61 -9.53
C ASP A 170 -3.81 -11.16 -8.23
N GLU A 171 -4.42 -10.29 -7.41
CA GLU A 171 -3.90 -9.91 -6.09
C GLU A 171 -4.30 -10.88 -4.97
N ALA A 172 -5.32 -11.72 -5.18
CA ALA A 172 -5.91 -12.63 -4.20
C ALA A 172 -4.95 -13.72 -3.71
N GLY A 173 -5.10 -14.12 -2.45
CA GLY A 173 -4.29 -15.17 -1.87
C GLY A 173 -4.36 -15.27 -0.35
N LEU A 174 -3.39 -15.99 0.22
CA LEU A 174 -3.07 -15.92 1.64
C LEU A 174 -2.20 -14.68 1.89
N MET A 175 -2.68 -13.78 2.76
CA MET A 175 -2.12 -12.45 2.97
C MET A 175 -1.33 -12.39 4.28
N SER A 176 -1.78 -11.63 5.28
CA SER A 176 -1.05 -11.46 6.54
C SER A 176 -0.94 -12.73 7.36
N VAL A 177 0.17 -12.84 8.09
CA VAL A 177 0.30 -13.66 9.28
C VAL A 177 0.84 -12.81 10.42
N VAL A 178 0.19 -12.87 11.58
CA VAL A 178 0.70 -12.27 12.82
C VAL A 178 0.48 -13.22 13.99
N ALA A 179 1.48 -13.34 14.86
CA ALA A 179 1.31 -14.03 16.14
C ALA A 179 0.62 -13.11 17.14
N ASP A 180 -0.27 -13.67 17.95
CA ASP A 180 -0.88 -12.96 19.07
C ASP A 180 0.20 -12.43 20.03
N PRO A 181 0.04 -11.21 20.61
CA PRO A 181 1.02 -10.69 21.57
C PRO A 181 1.24 -11.62 22.78
N ASP A 182 0.25 -12.43 23.11
CA ASP A 182 0.28 -13.43 24.19
C ASP A 182 0.44 -14.88 23.67
N TYR A 183 1.02 -15.04 22.46
CA TYR A 183 1.22 -16.34 21.81
C TYR A 183 1.89 -17.39 22.71
N ALA A 184 2.83 -16.98 23.56
CA ALA A 184 3.52 -17.88 24.48
C ALA A 184 2.57 -18.64 25.42
N HIS A 185 1.43 -18.07 25.75
CA HIS A 185 0.42 -18.68 26.61
C HIS A 185 -0.76 -19.26 25.82
N ASN A 186 -1.21 -18.56 24.77
CA ASN A 186 -2.45 -18.90 24.08
C ASN A 186 -2.26 -19.64 22.73
N GLY A 187 -1.07 -19.56 22.13
CA GLY A 187 -0.71 -20.19 20.85
C GLY A 187 -1.41 -19.63 19.61
N TRP A 188 -2.11 -18.49 19.70
CA TRP A 188 -2.91 -17.95 18.61
C TRP A 188 -2.06 -17.28 17.52
N ILE A 189 -2.31 -17.68 16.28
CA ILE A 189 -1.80 -17.05 15.07
C ILE A 189 -3.00 -16.57 14.28
N TYR A 190 -2.89 -15.40 13.66
CA TYR A 190 -3.94 -14.80 12.85
C TYR A 190 -3.53 -14.82 11.39
N LEU A 191 -4.47 -15.19 10.53
CA LEU A 191 -4.32 -15.17 9.08
C LEU A 191 -5.42 -14.32 8.47
N SER A 192 -5.04 -13.49 7.51
CA SER A 192 -6.00 -12.87 6.58
C SER A 192 -5.84 -13.50 5.21
N TYR A 193 -6.93 -13.72 4.49
CA TYR A 193 -6.88 -14.26 3.14
C TYR A 193 -8.07 -13.79 2.30
N SER A 194 -7.95 -13.93 0.99
CA SER A 194 -9.04 -13.75 0.04
C SER A 194 -9.97 -14.96 0.09
N ASP A 195 -11.12 -14.81 0.74
CA ASP A 195 -12.15 -15.84 0.84
C ASP A 195 -12.99 -15.90 -0.43
N ARG A 196 -13.08 -17.09 -1.03
CA ARG A 196 -13.88 -17.36 -2.23
C ARG A 196 -15.37 -17.43 -1.86
N GLY A 197 -16.16 -16.56 -2.47
CA GLY A 197 -17.62 -16.58 -2.40
C GLY A 197 -18.28 -17.28 -3.59
N PRO A 198 -19.64 -17.32 -3.61
CA PRO A 198 -20.40 -17.80 -4.76
C PRO A 198 -20.21 -16.90 -5.98
N ASN A 199 -20.53 -17.40 -7.17
CA ASN A 199 -20.58 -16.62 -8.43
C ASN A 199 -19.28 -15.84 -8.74
N ASP A 200 -18.13 -16.45 -8.47
CA ASP A 200 -16.79 -15.86 -8.70
C ASP A 200 -16.53 -14.54 -7.94
N THR A 201 -17.19 -14.39 -6.79
CA THR A 201 -16.95 -13.28 -5.87
C THR A 201 -15.91 -13.63 -4.82
N ALA A 202 -15.34 -12.62 -4.16
CA ALA A 202 -14.44 -12.84 -3.03
C ALA A 202 -14.44 -11.67 -2.04
N MET A 203 -13.94 -11.92 -0.83
CA MET A 203 -13.75 -10.88 0.17
C MET A 203 -12.57 -11.19 1.10
N THR A 204 -12.02 -10.16 1.75
CA THR A 204 -11.02 -10.36 2.80
C THR A 204 -11.67 -11.00 4.03
N LYS A 205 -11.11 -12.12 4.49
CA LYS A 205 -11.52 -12.83 5.71
C LYS A 205 -10.35 -12.96 6.67
N ILE A 206 -10.62 -12.92 7.97
CA ILE A 206 -9.63 -13.07 9.02
C ILE A 206 -10.04 -14.21 9.95
N VAL A 207 -9.11 -15.11 10.18
CA VAL A 207 -9.23 -16.23 11.11
C VAL A 207 -8.05 -16.24 12.07
N ARG A 208 -8.21 -16.91 13.20
CA ARG A 208 -7.10 -17.30 14.08
C ARG A 208 -7.10 -18.80 14.30
N GLY A 209 -5.94 -19.36 14.61
CA GLY A 209 -5.74 -20.80 14.82
C GLY A 209 -4.43 -21.06 15.53
N ARG A 210 -4.09 -22.32 15.72
CA ARG A 210 -2.84 -22.77 16.34
C ARG A 210 -2.08 -23.69 15.40
N LEU A 211 -0.76 -23.76 15.61
CA LEU A 211 0.08 -24.74 14.93
C LEU A 211 0.44 -25.89 15.85
N ARG A 212 0.15 -27.12 15.41
CA ARG A 212 0.55 -28.35 16.09
C ARG A 212 1.04 -29.39 15.09
N HIS A 213 2.28 -29.86 15.27
CA HIS A 213 2.91 -30.86 14.40
C HIS A 213 2.79 -30.51 12.90
N GLY A 214 3.08 -29.26 12.53
CA GLY A 214 3.02 -28.80 11.13
C GLY A 214 1.60 -28.64 10.57
N ARG A 215 0.55 -28.64 11.42
CA ARG A 215 -0.84 -28.45 11.01
C ARG A 215 -1.48 -27.25 11.67
N TRP A 216 -2.32 -26.55 10.91
CA TRP A 216 -3.25 -25.54 11.39
C TRP A 216 -4.47 -26.23 12.04
N ILE A 217 -4.79 -25.84 13.26
CA ILE A 217 -5.87 -26.41 14.09
C ILE A 217 -6.59 -25.32 14.90
N ASP A 218 -7.70 -25.69 15.53
CA ASP A 218 -8.49 -24.82 16.43
C ASP A 218 -8.95 -23.51 15.79
N GLU A 219 -9.25 -23.53 14.49
CA GLU A 219 -9.59 -22.32 13.75
C GLU A 219 -10.84 -21.63 14.32
N GLN A 220 -10.77 -20.31 14.44
CA GLN A 220 -11.86 -19.43 14.83
C GLN A 220 -11.93 -18.24 13.87
N GLU A 221 -13.14 -17.88 13.47
CA GLU A 221 -13.39 -16.67 12.71
C GLU A 221 -13.19 -15.43 13.59
N VAL A 222 -12.48 -14.45 13.05
CA VAL A 222 -12.25 -13.14 13.71
C VAL A 222 -13.00 -12.05 12.95
N PHE A 223 -13.02 -12.14 11.62
CA PHE A 223 -13.79 -11.23 10.78
C PHE A 223 -14.20 -11.90 9.47
N ALA A 224 -15.49 -11.84 9.16
CA ALA A 224 -16.07 -12.13 7.86
C ALA A 224 -17.32 -11.27 7.67
N ILE A 225 -17.75 -11.11 6.43
CA ILE A 225 -19.07 -10.54 6.09
C ILE A 225 -19.93 -11.61 5.43
N ASP A 226 -21.21 -11.32 5.22
CA ASP A 226 -22.11 -12.23 4.51
C ASP A 226 -21.60 -12.45 3.07
N PRO A 227 -21.42 -13.71 2.60
CA PRO A 227 -21.00 -13.99 1.24
C PRO A 227 -21.86 -13.38 0.13
N ARG A 228 -23.10 -12.96 0.43
CA ARG A 228 -23.98 -12.24 -0.50
C ARG A 228 -23.50 -10.82 -0.80
N ASP A 229 -22.67 -10.25 0.07
CA ASP A 229 -22.09 -8.91 -0.08
C ASP A 229 -20.68 -8.94 -0.70
N TYR A 230 -20.20 -10.13 -1.09
CA TYR A 230 -18.91 -10.27 -1.77
C TYR A 230 -18.97 -9.68 -3.19
N LEU A 231 -17.85 -9.12 -3.65
CA LEU A 231 -17.76 -8.50 -4.98
C LEU A 231 -17.06 -9.43 -5.99
N PRO A 232 -17.48 -9.41 -7.28
CA PRO A 232 -16.87 -10.19 -8.37
C PRO A 232 -15.54 -9.57 -8.81
N SER A 233 -14.54 -9.63 -7.94
CA SER A 233 -13.21 -9.03 -8.13
C SER A 233 -12.12 -9.89 -7.48
N SER A 234 -10.92 -9.87 -8.06
CA SER A 234 -9.70 -10.48 -7.51
C SER A 234 -8.61 -9.45 -7.17
N VAL A 235 -8.98 -8.18 -7.00
CA VAL A 235 -8.06 -7.07 -6.68
C VAL A 235 -8.54 -6.22 -5.50
N LEU A 236 -7.64 -5.43 -4.92
CA LEU A 236 -7.93 -4.46 -3.86
C LEU A 236 -8.46 -5.09 -2.55
N PHE A 237 -7.81 -6.16 -2.07
CA PHE A 237 -8.21 -6.83 -0.82
C PHE A 237 -7.76 -6.09 0.44
N GLY A 238 -6.65 -5.37 0.39
CA GLY A 238 -5.90 -5.01 1.59
C GLY A 238 -5.51 -6.25 2.39
N GLY A 239 -5.95 -6.34 3.64
CA GLY A 239 -5.74 -7.52 4.48
C GLY A 239 -4.52 -7.45 5.39
N ARG A 240 -3.98 -6.26 5.67
CA ARG A 240 -2.89 -6.14 6.66
C ARG A 240 -3.43 -6.22 8.08
N LEU A 241 -2.69 -6.85 8.99
CA LEU A 241 -3.06 -7.04 10.41
C LEU A 241 -2.04 -6.34 11.32
N ALA A 242 -2.50 -5.65 12.37
CA ALA A 242 -1.63 -5.02 13.37
C ALA A 242 -2.28 -5.01 14.76
N PHE A 243 -1.55 -5.47 15.78
CA PHE A 243 -2.01 -5.45 17.17
C PHE A 243 -1.66 -4.14 17.88
N ALA A 244 -2.59 -3.63 18.68
CA ALA A 244 -2.36 -2.54 19.63
C ALA A 244 -3.07 -2.85 20.96
N GLY A 245 -2.33 -3.32 21.96
CA GLY A 245 -2.91 -3.77 23.23
C GLY A 245 -3.94 -4.89 23.00
N GLU A 246 -5.16 -4.72 23.50
CA GLU A 246 -6.27 -5.68 23.38
C GLU A 246 -6.97 -5.66 22.02
N TYR A 247 -6.53 -4.80 21.11
CA TYR A 247 -7.17 -4.61 19.80
C TYR A 247 -6.34 -5.19 18.66
N LEU A 248 -7.06 -5.73 17.68
CA LEU A 248 -6.56 -6.05 16.35
C LEU A 248 -7.11 -5.00 15.37
N PHE A 249 -6.20 -4.28 14.73
CA PHE A 249 -6.50 -3.46 13.56
C PHE A 249 -6.26 -4.26 12.30
N PHE A 250 -7.13 -4.04 11.32
CA PHE A 250 -6.95 -4.64 10.01
C PHE A 250 -7.50 -3.78 8.88
N SER A 251 -6.94 -3.96 7.68
CA SER A 251 -7.38 -3.24 6.50
C SER A 251 -8.23 -4.11 5.58
N VAL A 252 -9.22 -3.47 4.95
CA VAL A 252 -10.01 -4.05 3.86
C VAL A 252 -10.05 -3.03 2.74
N GLY A 253 -9.55 -3.39 1.56
CA GLY A 253 -9.59 -2.52 0.39
C GLY A 253 -11.01 -2.34 -0.17
N GLU A 254 -11.20 -1.44 -1.12
CA GLU A 254 -12.52 -1.14 -1.70
C GLU A 254 -13.12 -2.30 -2.52
N ARG A 255 -12.29 -3.27 -2.94
CA ARG A 255 -12.69 -4.48 -3.72
C ARG A 255 -13.41 -4.17 -5.06
N GLY A 256 -12.97 -3.14 -5.77
CA GLY A 256 -13.47 -2.76 -7.11
C GLY A 256 -12.91 -3.59 -8.28
N MET A 257 -13.17 -3.16 -9.51
CA MET A 257 -12.48 -3.64 -10.72
C MET A 257 -11.23 -2.79 -10.98
N GLU A 258 -10.38 -3.21 -11.93
CA GLU A 258 -9.15 -2.47 -12.31
C GLU A 258 -9.46 -1.03 -12.77
N GLU A 259 -10.66 -0.79 -13.29
CA GLU A 259 -11.19 0.52 -13.70
C GLU A 259 -12.38 0.97 -12.84
N GLY A 260 -12.42 2.27 -12.50
CA GLY A 260 -13.51 2.89 -11.75
C GLY A 260 -13.48 2.69 -10.24
N THR A 261 -14.59 3.04 -9.58
CA THR A 261 -14.77 2.94 -8.12
C THR A 261 -16.12 2.31 -7.82
N THR A 262 -16.20 1.55 -6.72
CA THR A 262 -17.48 0.99 -6.25
C THR A 262 -18.27 1.99 -5.40
N GLY A 263 -17.63 3.10 -4.98
CA GLY A 263 -18.17 4.05 -4.00
C GLY A 263 -18.28 3.48 -2.58
N GLN A 264 -17.91 2.21 -2.37
CA GLN A 264 -18.09 1.55 -1.09
C GLN A 264 -17.13 2.06 -0.02
N ALA A 265 -15.98 2.64 -0.40
CA ALA A 265 -15.09 3.27 0.56
C ALA A 265 -15.79 4.37 1.38
N GLN A 266 -16.78 5.06 0.81
CA GLN A 266 -17.59 6.09 1.48
C GLN A 266 -18.85 5.54 2.17
N ASP A 267 -19.30 4.34 1.83
CA ASP A 267 -20.47 3.72 2.46
C ASP A 267 -20.06 3.05 3.79
N LEU A 268 -20.65 3.50 4.90
CA LEU A 268 -20.38 2.95 6.22
C LEU A 268 -21.12 1.64 6.50
N ARG A 269 -22.04 1.22 5.61
CA ARG A 269 -22.74 -0.06 5.69
C ARG A 269 -21.89 -1.24 5.23
N THR A 270 -20.82 -0.98 4.48
CA THR A 270 -19.96 -2.00 3.89
C THR A 270 -18.59 -2.03 4.56
N ALA A 271 -17.92 -3.18 4.48
CA ALA A 271 -16.58 -3.37 5.02
C ALA A 271 -15.47 -2.80 4.13
N ASN A 272 -15.81 -2.42 2.90
CA ASN A 272 -14.85 -2.19 1.85
C ASN A 272 -14.27 -0.77 1.94
N GLY A 273 -12.95 -0.64 1.73
CA GLY A 273 -12.25 0.65 1.77
C GLY A 273 -12.20 1.24 3.17
N LYS A 274 -11.85 0.41 4.16
CA LYS A 274 -11.88 0.72 5.59
C LYS A 274 -10.63 0.23 6.30
N ILE A 275 -10.29 0.93 7.37
CA ILE A 275 -9.50 0.37 8.48
C ILE A 275 -10.49 -0.01 9.59
N HIS A 276 -10.39 -1.24 10.07
CA HIS A 276 -11.24 -1.79 11.12
C HIS A 276 -10.46 -1.98 12.42
N ARG A 277 -11.19 -1.98 13.55
CA ARG A 277 -10.68 -2.30 14.89
C ARG A 277 -11.64 -3.26 15.58
N VAL A 278 -11.11 -4.40 16.02
CA VAL A 278 -11.83 -5.42 16.80
C VAL A 278 -11.02 -5.83 18.02
N PHE A 279 -11.63 -6.48 19.01
CA PHE A 279 -10.88 -7.26 20.00
C PHE A 279 -10.19 -8.45 19.33
N HIS A 280 -9.21 -9.05 20.00
CA HIS A 280 -8.50 -10.22 19.48
C HIS A 280 -9.43 -11.38 19.06
N ASP A 281 -10.60 -11.54 19.69
CA ASP A 281 -11.60 -12.56 19.33
C ASP A 281 -12.64 -12.12 18.30
N GLY A 282 -12.47 -10.95 17.69
CA GLY A 282 -13.37 -10.42 16.65
C GLY A 282 -14.56 -9.62 17.17
N ARG A 283 -14.81 -9.60 18.49
CA ARG A 283 -15.87 -8.74 19.06
C ARG A 283 -15.58 -7.27 18.77
N THR A 284 -16.64 -6.50 18.52
CA THR A 284 -16.53 -5.05 18.27
C THR A 284 -16.37 -4.28 19.58
N PRO A 285 -15.32 -3.45 19.73
CA PRO A 285 -15.18 -2.54 20.86
C PRO A 285 -16.33 -1.53 20.92
N PRO A 286 -16.98 -1.34 22.08
CA PRO A 286 -18.14 -0.44 22.20
C PRO A 286 -17.77 1.03 21.98
N ASP A 287 -16.49 1.37 22.12
CA ASP A 287 -15.93 2.71 21.89
C ASP A 287 -15.46 2.92 20.44
N ASN A 288 -15.79 2.04 19.49
CA ASN A 288 -15.56 2.31 18.06
C ASN A 288 -16.42 3.51 17.58
N PRO A 289 -15.93 4.32 16.60
CA PRO A 289 -16.55 5.58 16.19
C PRO A 289 -17.95 5.46 15.58
N PHE A 290 -18.30 4.29 15.07
CA PHE A 290 -19.58 4.06 14.37
C PHE A 290 -20.49 3.06 15.10
N VAL A 291 -20.14 2.63 16.31
CA VAL A 291 -21.04 1.79 17.11
C VAL A 291 -22.32 2.56 17.45
N GLY A 292 -23.46 1.90 17.28
CA GLY A 292 -24.78 2.47 17.58
C GLY A 292 -25.30 3.47 16.53
N ARG A 293 -24.56 3.71 15.44
CA ARG A 293 -25.06 4.48 14.30
C ARG A 293 -25.80 3.54 13.35
N ASP A 294 -27.09 3.79 13.17
CA ASP A 294 -27.95 3.02 12.27
C ASP A 294 -27.34 2.93 10.86
N GLY A 295 -27.29 1.71 10.34
CA GLY A 295 -26.70 1.44 9.02
C GLY A 295 -25.19 1.68 8.97
N SER A 296 -24.44 1.36 10.02
CA SER A 296 -22.98 1.33 9.94
C SER A 296 -22.39 0.06 10.57
N LEU A 297 -21.27 -0.39 10.03
CA LEU A 297 -20.53 -1.50 10.62
C LEU A 297 -19.74 -1.01 11.84
N GLY A 298 -20.06 -1.58 13.00
CA GLY A 298 -19.45 -1.17 14.26
C GLY A 298 -17.93 -1.39 14.32
N SER A 299 -17.37 -2.27 13.50
CA SER A 299 -15.92 -2.53 13.45
C SER A 299 -15.12 -1.43 12.75
N ILE A 300 -15.75 -0.50 12.03
CA ILE A 300 -15.04 0.56 11.28
C ILE A 300 -14.31 1.49 12.27
N TRP A 301 -13.03 1.70 12.02
CA TRP A 301 -12.20 2.69 12.70
C TRP A 301 -11.98 3.93 11.86
N ALA A 302 -11.70 3.77 10.56
CA ALA A 302 -11.57 4.83 9.58
C ALA A 302 -12.07 4.36 8.20
N TYR A 303 -12.40 5.28 7.30
CA TYR A 303 -12.97 4.95 6.00
C TYR A 303 -12.43 5.85 4.89
N GLY A 304 -12.77 5.56 3.63
CA GLY A 304 -12.31 6.35 2.49
C GLY A 304 -10.87 6.02 2.08
N VAL A 305 -10.42 4.79 2.29
CA VAL A 305 -9.14 4.27 1.77
C VAL A 305 -9.40 3.37 0.55
N ARG A 306 -8.47 3.29 -0.41
CA ARG A 306 -8.61 2.51 -1.64
C ARG A 306 -8.12 1.08 -1.47
N ASN A 307 -6.81 0.89 -1.31
CA ASN A 307 -6.20 -0.45 -1.21
C ASN A 307 -5.00 -0.46 -0.26
N PRO A 308 -5.27 -0.46 1.06
CA PRO A 308 -4.22 -0.49 2.07
C PRO A 308 -3.32 -1.71 1.95
N GLN A 309 -2.05 -1.47 1.63
CA GLN A 309 -1.02 -2.49 1.58
C GLN A 309 -0.33 -2.64 2.93
N GLY A 310 -0.01 -1.54 3.62
CA GLY A 310 0.71 -1.57 4.89
C GLY A 310 -0.11 -1.08 6.06
N LEU A 311 0.19 -1.58 7.25
CA LEU A 311 -0.42 -1.17 8.51
C LEU A 311 0.59 -1.40 9.63
N ALA A 312 0.82 -0.38 10.46
CA ALA A 312 1.65 -0.49 11.65
C ALA A 312 1.13 0.41 12.77
N ILE A 313 1.53 0.07 14.00
CA ILE A 313 1.26 0.87 15.19
C ILE A 313 2.54 1.60 15.55
N ASN A 314 2.47 2.91 15.71
CA ASN A 314 3.57 3.69 16.23
C ASN A 314 3.78 3.31 17.71
N PRO A 315 4.94 2.72 18.06
CA PRO A 315 5.19 2.25 19.43
C PRO A 315 5.29 3.40 20.44
N ARG A 316 5.46 4.66 19.99
CA ARG A 316 5.61 5.83 20.86
C ARG A 316 4.27 6.30 21.44
N ASP A 317 3.23 6.33 20.62
CA ASP A 317 1.96 6.98 20.93
C ASP A 317 0.73 6.13 20.60
N GLY A 318 0.92 4.94 20.03
CA GLY A 318 -0.17 4.05 19.62
C GLY A 318 -0.91 4.49 18.36
N ALA A 319 -0.44 5.51 17.64
CA ALA A 319 -1.06 5.95 16.39
C ALA A 319 -1.01 4.85 15.33
N VAL A 320 -2.10 4.68 14.59
CA VAL A 320 -2.19 3.74 13.47
C VAL A 320 -1.64 4.44 12.23
N TRP A 321 -0.72 3.79 11.52
CA TRP A 321 -0.16 4.28 10.26
C TRP A 321 -0.42 3.26 9.16
N GLU A 322 -0.64 3.75 7.95
CA GLU A 322 -1.15 2.98 6.83
C GLU A 322 -0.50 3.44 5.53
N THR A 323 -0.27 2.51 4.60
CA THR A 323 0.14 2.83 3.23
C THR A 323 -0.80 2.15 2.26
N GLU A 324 -1.27 2.89 1.25
CA GLU A 324 -2.18 2.35 0.23
C GLU A 324 -1.70 2.61 -1.19
N HIS A 325 -2.12 1.71 -2.09
CA HIS A 325 -2.00 1.95 -3.51
C HIS A 325 -3.08 2.92 -4.00
N GLY A 326 -2.63 3.97 -4.68
CA GLY A 326 -3.47 4.73 -5.59
C GLY A 326 -3.79 3.93 -6.86
N PRO A 327 -4.59 4.50 -7.78
CA PRO A 327 -4.80 3.96 -9.12
C PRO A 327 -3.53 4.17 -9.98
N ARG A 328 -3.60 4.91 -11.09
CA ARG A 328 -2.39 5.37 -11.81
C ARG A 328 -1.88 6.64 -11.13
N GLY A 329 -0.93 6.48 -10.21
CA GLY A 329 -0.48 7.55 -9.32
C GLY A 329 -1.31 7.62 -8.03
N GLY A 330 -0.85 8.41 -7.08
CA GLY A 330 -1.55 8.68 -5.83
C GLY A 330 -1.44 7.57 -4.79
N ASP A 331 -0.29 6.88 -4.69
CA ASP A 331 -0.03 6.06 -3.49
C ASP A 331 0.10 6.99 -2.28
N GLU A 332 -0.26 6.50 -1.09
CA GLU A 332 -0.33 7.33 0.10
C GLU A 332 0.35 6.69 1.31
N LEU A 333 0.85 7.56 2.21
CA LEU A 333 1.17 7.25 3.60
C LEU A 333 0.21 8.07 4.47
N ASN A 334 -0.55 7.39 5.33
CA ASN A 334 -1.58 7.99 6.15
C ASN A 334 -1.32 7.77 7.65
N ALA A 335 -1.56 8.81 8.45
CA ALA A 335 -1.69 8.71 9.90
C ALA A 335 -3.17 8.56 10.24
N ILE A 336 -3.61 7.32 10.47
CA ILE A 336 -5.02 6.94 10.58
C ILE A 336 -5.65 7.44 11.89
N ARG A 337 -6.73 8.21 11.76
CA ARG A 337 -7.46 8.84 12.86
C ARG A 337 -8.82 8.18 13.08
N ARG A 338 -9.25 8.14 14.35
CA ARG A 338 -10.54 7.59 14.75
C ARG A 338 -11.69 8.32 14.05
N GLY A 339 -12.51 7.58 13.31
CA GLY A 339 -13.71 8.06 12.64
C GLY A 339 -13.47 8.92 11.40
N ALA A 340 -12.21 9.10 11.00
CA ALA A 340 -11.84 9.98 9.91
C ALA A 340 -12.10 9.36 8.52
N ASN A 341 -12.27 10.24 7.55
CA ASN A 341 -12.47 9.93 6.13
C ASN A 341 -11.19 10.27 5.36
N TYR A 342 -10.57 9.31 4.69
CA TYR A 342 -9.39 9.49 3.83
C TYR A 342 -9.77 9.82 2.38
N GLY A 343 -11.07 9.88 2.11
CA GLY A 343 -11.61 10.61 0.98
C GLY A 343 -11.68 9.86 -0.34
N TRP A 344 -11.05 8.70 -0.51
CA TRP A 344 -11.23 7.88 -1.72
C TRP A 344 -12.71 7.49 -1.91
N PRO A 345 -13.28 7.59 -3.14
CA PRO A 345 -12.68 8.12 -4.38
C PRO A 345 -12.96 9.61 -4.62
N VAL A 346 -13.62 10.31 -3.69
CA VAL A 346 -14.04 11.71 -3.82
C VAL A 346 -12.85 12.64 -3.98
N ILE A 347 -11.76 12.36 -3.28
CA ILE A 347 -10.46 12.98 -3.51
C ILE A 347 -9.46 11.90 -3.90
N THR A 348 -8.58 12.23 -4.83
CA THR A 348 -7.45 11.37 -5.18
C THR A 348 -6.36 12.19 -5.88
N TYR A 349 -5.11 11.77 -5.70
CA TYR A 349 -3.98 12.30 -6.45
C TYR A 349 -3.72 11.55 -7.77
N GLY A 350 -4.40 10.42 -7.99
CA GLY A 350 -4.23 9.57 -9.16
C GLY A 350 -5.30 9.77 -10.24
N MET A 351 -5.17 9.00 -11.32
CA MET A 351 -6.14 8.90 -12.41
C MET A 351 -6.43 7.43 -12.75
N ASN A 352 -7.43 7.16 -13.59
CA ASN A 352 -7.66 5.79 -14.07
C ASN A 352 -6.46 5.30 -14.90
N TYR A 353 -6.29 3.98 -14.98
CA TYR A 353 -5.18 3.40 -15.76
C TYR A 353 -5.29 3.73 -17.25
N ASP A 354 -6.51 3.88 -17.77
CA ASP A 354 -6.81 4.35 -19.13
C ASP A 354 -6.52 5.84 -19.37
N GLY A 355 -6.08 6.58 -18.34
CA GLY A 355 -5.75 8.01 -18.44
C GLY A 355 -6.93 8.96 -18.22
N THR A 356 -8.14 8.45 -17.97
CA THR A 356 -9.30 9.29 -17.68
C THR A 356 -9.31 9.77 -16.22
N PRO A 357 -9.93 10.92 -15.90
CA PRO A 357 -10.00 11.42 -14.52
C PRO A 357 -10.91 10.55 -13.62
N ILE A 358 -10.52 10.39 -12.35
CA ILE A 358 -11.37 9.79 -11.31
C ILE A 358 -12.11 10.87 -10.52
N SER A 359 -11.39 11.93 -10.14
CA SER A 359 -11.92 13.09 -9.45
C SER A 359 -11.24 14.35 -9.97
N ASP A 360 -11.95 15.48 -9.86
CA ASP A 360 -11.41 16.82 -10.08
C ASP A 360 -10.72 17.39 -8.83
N LYS A 361 -10.79 16.68 -7.69
CA LYS A 361 -10.36 17.15 -6.38
C LYS A 361 -9.23 16.29 -5.81
N THR A 362 -8.26 16.98 -5.21
CA THR A 362 -7.25 16.39 -4.33
C THR A 362 -7.54 16.66 -2.85
N ALA A 363 -8.49 17.56 -2.55
CA ALA A 363 -8.91 17.88 -1.19
C ALA A 363 -10.39 18.28 -1.14
N ALA A 364 -11.05 17.99 -0.02
CA ALA A 364 -12.44 18.37 0.24
C ALA A 364 -12.69 18.49 1.77
N PRO A 365 -13.66 19.33 2.19
CA PRO A 365 -14.00 19.46 3.61
C PRO A 365 -14.38 18.12 4.26
N GLY A 366 -13.83 17.86 5.44
CA GLY A 366 -14.09 16.63 6.21
C GLY A 366 -13.35 15.39 5.70
N MET A 367 -12.37 15.56 4.82
CA MET A 367 -11.49 14.49 4.34
C MET A 367 -10.04 14.80 4.73
N GLU A 368 -9.38 13.82 5.32
CA GLU A 368 -7.97 13.90 5.71
C GLU A 368 -7.08 13.91 4.46
N GLN A 369 -5.87 14.43 4.63
CA GLN A 369 -4.85 14.42 3.59
C GLN A 369 -3.75 13.43 3.97
N PRO A 370 -3.11 12.78 2.97
CA PRO A 370 -2.00 11.91 3.24
C PRO A 370 -0.79 12.70 3.75
N VAL A 371 -0.01 12.05 4.60
CA VAL A 371 1.26 12.57 5.10
C VAL A 371 2.30 12.62 3.97
N ILE A 372 2.27 11.64 3.07
CA ILE A 372 3.02 11.62 1.81
C ILE A 372 2.10 11.11 0.73
N ASN A 373 2.11 11.73 -0.46
CA ASN A 373 1.61 11.12 -1.68
C ASN A 373 2.77 10.82 -2.66
N TRP A 374 2.62 9.77 -3.46
CA TRP A 374 3.49 9.46 -4.59
C TRP A 374 2.68 9.46 -5.89
N THR A 375 2.85 10.54 -6.66
CA THR A 375 2.38 10.65 -8.04
C THR A 375 3.57 10.96 -8.95
N PRO A 376 4.10 9.97 -9.71
CA PRO A 376 3.54 8.64 -9.93
C PRO A 376 3.72 7.66 -8.77
N SER A 377 2.88 6.61 -8.75
CA SER A 377 2.90 5.55 -7.75
C SER A 377 4.22 4.78 -7.75
N ILE A 378 4.65 4.37 -6.56
CA ILE A 378 5.80 3.46 -6.39
C ILE A 378 5.35 2.03 -6.06
N ALA A 379 4.03 1.81 -6.00
CA ALA A 379 3.35 0.66 -5.45
C ALA A 379 3.86 0.37 -4.03
N VAL A 380 3.57 1.27 -3.09
CA VAL A 380 3.92 1.13 -1.67
C VAL A 380 3.42 -0.21 -1.11
N SER A 381 4.23 -0.86 -0.27
CA SER A 381 3.87 -2.10 0.41
C SER A 381 3.81 -1.90 1.92
N GLN A 382 4.21 -2.90 2.72
CA GLN A 382 4.22 -2.80 4.17
C GLN A 382 5.02 -1.58 4.65
N LEU A 383 4.55 -1.02 5.77
CA LEU A 383 5.30 -0.09 6.62
C LEU A 383 5.62 -0.72 7.99
N GLU A 384 6.74 -0.36 8.61
CA GLU A 384 7.13 -0.86 9.94
C GLU A 384 7.88 0.21 10.70
N PHE A 385 7.49 0.48 11.95
CA PHE A 385 8.32 1.27 12.86
C PHE A 385 9.43 0.38 13.41
N TYR A 386 10.68 0.82 13.24
CA TYR A 386 11.80 0.06 13.76
C TYR A 386 11.89 0.18 15.28
N THR A 387 11.80 -0.96 15.97
CA THR A 387 11.79 -1.04 17.44
C THR A 387 13.05 -1.66 18.03
N GLY A 388 13.93 -2.21 17.19
CA GLY A 388 15.12 -2.93 17.61
C GLY A 388 16.25 -2.03 18.12
N ASP A 389 17.26 -2.66 18.72
CA ASP A 389 18.41 -1.96 19.30
C ASP A 389 19.70 -2.11 18.45
N ARG A 390 19.66 -2.93 17.39
CA ARG A 390 20.83 -3.17 16.53
C ARG A 390 21.18 -1.97 15.66
N PHE A 391 20.20 -1.14 15.32
CA PHE A 391 20.33 0.09 14.55
C PHE A 391 19.83 1.29 15.39
N PRO A 392 20.57 1.75 16.40
CA PRO A 392 20.06 2.71 17.39
C PRO A 392 19.51 4.02 16.78
N ARG A 393 20.17 4.57 15.74
CA ARG A 393 19.69 5.77 15.01
C ARG A 393 18.49 5.54 14.07
N TRP A 394 18.05 4.29 13.92
CA TRP A 394 16.81 3.96 13.23
C TRP A 394 15.62 3.81 14.18
N LYS A 395 15.84 3.76 15.50
CA LYS A 395 14.78 3.47 16.48
C LYS A 395 13.69 4.53 16.43
N GLY A 396 12.45 4.09 16.22
CA GLY A 396 11.28 4.95 16.04
C GLY A 396 11.11 5.52 14.63
N ASN A 397 12.04 5.29 13.71
CA ASN A 397 11.85 5.66 12.31
C ASN A 397 10.91 4.66 11.63
N LEU A 398 10.19 5.15 10.63
CA LEU A 398 9.30 4.36 9.81
C LEU A 398 10.03 3.86 8.56
N PHE A 399 9.87 2.58 8.24
CA PHE A 399 10.37 1.99 7.00
C PHE A 399 9.22 1.58 6.10
N ILE A 400 9.34 1.86 4.81
CA ILE A 400 8.30 1.61 3.81
C ILE A 400 8.92 0.83 2.65
N GLY A 401 8.26 -0.26 2.26
CA GLY A 401 8.61 -1.04 1.08
C GLY A 401 7.92 -0.50 -0.17
N SER A 402 8.48 -0.83 -1.32
CA SER A 402 7.89 -0.53 -2.62
C SER A 402 8.05 -1.70 -3.57
N LEU A 403 6.98 -1.96 -4.31
CA LEU A 403 6.88 -3.06 -5.25
C LEU A 403 7.37 -2.64 -6.63
N ALA A 404 6.73 -1.67 -7.27
CA ALA A 404 7.02 -1.28 -8.65
C ALA A 404 8.44 -0.68 -8.76
N GLN A 405 8.79 0.23 -7.85
CA GLN A 405 10.10 0.87 -7.84
C GLN A 405 11.18 0.08 -7.10
N GLN A 406 10.82 -1.04 -6.45
CA GLN A 406 11.74 -1.91 -5.70
C GLN A 406 12.56 -1.13 -4.64
N LYS A 407 11.93 -0.17 -3.98
CA LYS A 407 12.58 0.70 -2.99
C LYS A 407 12.38 0.19 -1.57
N PHE A 408 13.37 0.45 -0.73
CA PHE A 408 13.25 0.40 0.73
C PHE A 408 13.56 1.81 1.26
N ILE A 409 12.58 2.43 1.89
CA ILE A 409 12.59 3.86 2.21
C ILE A 409 12.54 4.01 3.73
N ARG A 410 13.40 4.86 4.29
CA ARG A 410 13.31 5.32 5.67
C ARG A 410 12.63 6.68 5.71
N VAL A 411 11.71 6.85 6.64
CA VAL A 411 10.97 8.08 6.90
C VAL A 411 11.10 8.41 8.38
N VAL A 412 11.44 9.65 8.68
CA VAL A 412 11.45 10.17 10.05
C VAL A 412 10.25 11.09 10.20
N VAL A 413 9.44 10.82 11.22
CA VAL A 413 8.19 11.55 11.49
C VAL A 413 8.27 12.26 12.84
N ASP A 414 7.71 13.47 12.90
CA ASP A 414 7.49 14.26 14.11
C ASP A 414 6.01 14.62 14.18
N GLY A 415 5.27 13.89 15.04
CA GLY A 415 3.81 13.82 14.93
C GLY A 415 3.41 13.26 13.55
N ASP A 416 2.57 13.99 12.83
CA ASP A 416 2.11 13.63 11.48
C ASP A 416 2.98 14.26 10.37
N ARG A 417 4.09 14.90 10.73
CA ARG A 417 4.94 15.58 9.75
C ARG A 417 6.16 14.74 9.43
N VAL A 418 6.43 14.56 8.14
CA VAL A 418 7.72 14.02 7.67
C VAL A 418 8.79 15.08 7.84
N VAL A 419 9.80 14.78 8.63
CA VAL A 419 10.96 15.66 8.82
C VAL A 419 12.17 15.19 8.02
N HIS A 420 12.19 13.93 7.58
CA HIS A 420 13.24 13.38 6.74
C HIS A 420 12.80 12.16 5.96
N ARG A 421 13.39 11.95 4.77
CA ARG A 421 13.18 10.77 3.94
C ARG A 421 14.47 10.36 3.26
N GLU A 422 14.74 9.05 3.25
CA GLU A 422 15.92 8.45 2.63
C GLU A 422 15.52 7.20 1.82
N GLU A 423 15.99 7.09 0.58
CA GLU A 423 16.01 5.81 -0.14
C GLU A 423 17.22 5.00 0.34
N VAL A 424 16.97 3.99 1.19
CA VAL A 424 18.03 3.16 1.78
C VAL A 424 18.66 2.26 0.72
N PHE A 425 17.82 1.66 -0.13
CA PHE A 425 18.26 1.00 -1.36
C PHE A 425 17.12 0.91 -2.36
N ARG A 426 17.50 0.55 -3.59
CA ARG A 426 16.58 0.28 -4.70
C ARG A 426 17.00 -0.93 -5.51
N GLY A 427 16.08 -1.61 -6.19
CA GLY A 427 16.40 -2.58 -7.24
C GLY A 427 16.96 -3.92 -6.75
N LEU A 428 16.68 -4.32 -5.50
CA LEU A 428 17.01 -5.66 -4.97
C LEU A 428 15.82 -6.63 -5.09
N GLY A 429 14.74 -6.22 -5.74
CA GLY A 429 13.45 -6.91 -5.78
C GLY A 429 12.34 -6.12 -5.11
N ARG A 430 11.10 -6.59 -5.31
CA ARG A 430 9.88 -5.96 -4.83
C ARG A 430 9.78 -6.21 -3.33
N VAL A 431 9.96 -5.16 -2.51
CA VAL A 431 9.92 -5.30 -1.04
C VAL A 431 8.46 -5.44 -0.64
N ARG A 432 8.06 -6.60 -0.11
CA ARG A 432 6.65 -6.95 0.15
C ARG A 432 6.25 -6.81 1.62
N ASP A 433 7.14 -7.21 2.53
CA ASP A 433 6.91 -7.13 3.97
C ASP A 433 8.19 -6.70 4.71
N ILE A 434 8.01 -6.05 5.86
CA ILE A 434 9.08 -5.55 6.72
C ILE A 434 8.74 -5.92 8.16
N LYS A 435 9.69 -6.53 8.88
CA LYS A 435 9.55 -6.77 10.31
C LYS A 435 10.84 -6.55 11.08
N THR A 436 10.71 -5.99 12.27
CA THR A 436 11.78 -6.04 13.26
C THR A 436 11.81 -7.43 13.90
N GLY A 437 12.94 -8.14 13.77
CA GLY A 437 13.15 -9.44 14.42
C GLY A 437 13.43 -9.30 15.93
N PRO A 438 13.26 -10.38 16.71
CA PRO A 438 13.43 -10.35 18.17
C PRO A 438 14.87 -10.01 18.61
N GLU A 439 15.86 -10.20 17.74
CA GLU A 439 17.24 -9.80 17.98
C GLU A 439 17.54 -8.35 17.57
N GLY A 440 16.54 -7.64 17.03
CA GLY A 440 16.62 -6.25 16.63
C GLY A 440 17.11 -6.01 15.20
N ASN A 441 17.30 -7.03 14.35
CA ASN A 441 17.57 -6.80 12.93
C ASN A 441 16.27 -6.51 12.17
N LEU A 442 16.35 -5.83 11.03
CA LEU A 442 15.22 -5.70 10.10
C LEU A 442 15.20 -6.85 9.10
N TYR A 443 14.05 -7.47 8.92
CA TYR A 443 13.80 -8.55 7.97
C TYR A 443 12.89 -8.06 6.86
N LEU A 444 13.20 -8.46 5.64
CA LEU A 444 12.46 -8.08 4.44
C LEU A 444 12.01 -9.33 3.70
N ALA A 445 10.72 -9.39 3.36
CA ALA A 445 10.23 -10.29 2.32
C ALA A 445 10.42 -9.62 0.95
N ILE A 446 11.16 -10.28 0.06
CA ILE A 446 11.46 -9.78 -1.27
C ILE A 446 10.85 -10.72 -2.31
N GLU A 447 9.90 -10.19 -3.08
CA GLU A 447 9.32 -10.82 -4.27
C GLU A 447 10.23 -10.54 -5.48
N LEU A 448 10.48 -11.57 -6.29
CA LEU A 448 11.29 -11.50 -7.51
C LEU A 448 10.44 -11.96 -8.69
N ILE A 449 10.38 -11.18 -9.78
CA ILE A 449 9.51 -11.53 -10.90
C ILE A 449 10.08 -12.75 -11.64
N GLY A 450 9.26 -13.79 -11.76
CA GLY A 450 9.63 -15.03 -12.47
C GLY A 450 10.72 -15.86 -11.78
N LYS A 451 11.03 -15.58 -10.51
CA LYS A 451 12.04 -16.28 -9.71
C LYS A 451 11.51 -16.53 -8.30
N PRO A 452 12.03 -17.52 -7.57
CA PRO A 452 11.63 -17.71 -6.18
C PRO A 452 11.99 -16.49 -5.32
N GLY A 453 11.02 -15.99 -4.57
CA GLY A 453 11.21 -14.95 -3.57
C GLY A 453 12.13 -15.39 -2.42
N ARG A 454 12.53 -14.42 -1.60
CA ARG A 454 13.50 -14.60 -0.51
C ARG A 454 13.16 -13.76 0.71
N ILE A 455 13.58 -14.24 1.87
CA ILE A 455 13.67 -13.46 3.10
C ILE A 455 15.14 -13.08 3.31
N VAL A 456 15.39 -11.80 3.58
CA VAL A 456 16.71 -11.28 3.93
C VAL A 456 16.64 -10.54 5.26
N ARG A 457 17.79 -10.36 5.91
CA ARG A 457 17.93 -9.51 7.09
C ARG A 457 19.05 -8.49 6.92
N LEU A 458 18.87 -7.33 7.54
CA LEU A 458 19.87 -6.27 7.61
C LEU A 458 20.64 -6.43 8.92
N VAL A 459 21.95 -6.60 8.83
CA VAL A 459 22.84 -6.81 9.98
C VAL A 459 23.83 -5.64 10.07
N PRO A 460 23.98 -4.97 11.23
CA PRO A 460 24.94 -3.87 11.38
C PRO A 460 26.37 -4.29 10.99
N ALA A 461 27.08 -3.38 10.34
CA ALA A 461 28.46 -3.55 9.91
C ALA A 461 29.27 -2.30 10.23
N GLY A 462 29.52 -2.09 11.52
CA GLY A 462 30.25 -0.91 12.04
C GLY A 462 29.97 -0.72 13.50
#